data_AF-F9UJE9-F1
#
_entry.id   AF-F9UJE9-F1
#
_cell.length_a   1.000
_cell.length_b   1.000
_cell.length_c   1.000
_cell.angle_alpha   90.00
_cell.angle_beta   90.00
_cell.angle_gamma   90.00
#
_symmetry.space_group_name_H-M   'P 1'
#
loop_
_entity.id
_entity.type
_entity.pdbx_description
1 polymer ?
#
loop_
_entity_poly.entity_id
_entity_poly.type
_entity_poly.pdbx_seq_one_letter_code
_entity_poly.pdbx_strand_id
1 'polypeptide(L)'
;MKLNYFSNMSSKEKYKTVQYICNIEKLNDKNFQLASHNQNNIVSAGLKPVNKLKKTLALLSEHSKLIIEKDFLNKYGDKRWMDDLFSKATYYKYKNNAVEEFLYFYLNQ
;
A
#
# COMPACT_ATOMS: atom_id res chain seq x y z
N MET A 1 -10.15 -20.20 5.75
CA MET A 1 -11.10 -19.85 4.67
C MET A 1 -10.58 -18.61 3.96
N LYS A 2 -10.11 -18.70 2.70
CA LYS A 2 -9.67 -17.51 1.95
C LYS A 2 -10.91 -16.78 1.43
N LEU A 3 -11.35 -15.75 2.12
CA LEU A 3 -12.42 -14.88 1.66
C LEU A 3 -11.86 -13.99 0.54
N ASN A 4 -12.29 -14.23 -0.70
CA ASN A 4 -11.92 -13.42 -1.85
C ASN A 4 -12.93 -12.27 -2.01
N TYR A 5 -12.82 -11.27 -1.13
CA TYR A 5 -13.72 -10.11 -1.09
C TYR A 5 -13.81 -9.34 -2.41
N PHE A 6 -12.77 -9.45 -3.25
CA PHE A 6 -12.64 -8.72 -4.51
C PHE A 6 -12.66 -9.68 -5.72
N SER A 7 -13.42 -10.77 -5.66
CA SER A 7 -13.45 -11.80 -6.72
C SER A 7 -13.80 -11.27 -8.12
N ASN A 8 -14.56 -10.18 -8.19
CA ASN A 8 -14.99 -9.55 -9.44
C ASN A 8 -13.90 -8.67 -10.08
N MET A 9 -12.79 -8.43 -9.40
CA MET A 9 -11.63 -7.71 -9.94
C MET A 9 -10.55 -8.69 -10.36
N SER A 10 -9.97 -8.49 -11.54
CA SER A 10 -8.77 -9.21 -11.96
C SER A 10 -7.58 -8.89 -11.05
N SER A 11 -6.62 -9.81 -10.93
CA SER A 11 -5.40 -9.57 -10.14
C SER A 11 -4.64 -8.32 -10.59
N LYS A 12 -4.70 -7.99 -11.89
CA LYS A 12 -4.09 -6.79 -12.46
C LYS A 12 -4.79 -5.51 -12.00
N GLU A 13 -6.12 -5.51 -11.92
CA GLU A 13 -6.88 -4.38 -11.39
C GLU A 13 -6.61 -4.18 -9.90
N LYS A 14 -6.67 -5.27 -9.11
CA LYS A 14 -6.34 -5.20 -7.67
C LYS A 14 -4.94 -4.61 -7.45
N TYR A 15 -3.95 -5.09 -8.21
CA TYR A 15 -2.58 -4.57 -8.15
C TYR A 15 -2.50 -3.07 -8.47
N LYS A 16 -3.13 -2.63 -9.56
CA LYS A 16 -3.16 -1.21 -9.92
C LYS A 16 -3.84 -0.37 -8.85
N THR A 17 -4.95 -0.85 -8.28
CA THR A 17 -5.66 -0.17 -7.19
C THR A 17 -4.75 0.04 -5.98
N VAL A 18 -4.07 -1.01 -5.51
CA VAL A 18 -3.09 -0.88 -4.41
C VAL A 18 -1.99 0.12 -4.75
N GLN A 19 -1.45 0.04 -5.98
CA GLN A 19 -0.45 1.00 -6.43
C GLN A 19 -0.94 2.46 -6.41
N TYR A 20 -2.18 2.70 -6.84
CA TYR A 20 -2.77 4.04 -6.81
C TYR A 20 -3.01 4.52 -5.38
N ILE A 21 -3.55 3.67 -4.50
CA ILE A 21 -3.74 3.99 -3.08
C ILE A 21 -2.41 4.40 -2.44
N CYS A 22 -1.37 3.58 -2.58
CA CYS A 22 -0.05 3.89 -2.02
C CYS A 22 0.53 5.21 -2.54
N ASN A 23 0.37 5.49 -3.84
CA ASN A 23 0.84 6.75 -4.43
C ASN A 23 0.06 7.96 -3.90
N ILE A 24 -1.28 7.85 -3.82
CA ILE A 24 -2.14 8.93 -3.32
C ILE A 24 -1.80 9.24 -1.86
N GLU A 25 -1.71 8.23 -1.00
CA GLU A 25 -1.35 8.42 0.42
C GLU A 25 0.02 9.09 0.57
N LYS A 26 1.01 8.67 -0.21
CA LYS A 26 2.35 9.29 -0.21
C LYS A 26 2.33 10.74 -0.68
N LEU A 27 1.56 11.04 -1.74
CA LEU A 27 1.41 12.41 -2.24
C LEU A 27 0.68 13.30 -1.23
N ASN A 28 -0.34 12.76 -0.57
CA ASN A 28 -1.14 13.47 0.42
C ASN A 28 -0.30 13.86 1.63
N ASP A 29 0.50 12.92 2.16
CA ASP A 29 1.48 13.19 3.23
C ASP A 29 2.48 14.28 2.83
N LYS A 30 3.05 14.18 1.62
CA LYS A 30 4.04 15.15 1.12
C LYS A 30 3.42 16.54 0.97
N ASN A 31 2.23 16.63 0.40
CA ASN A 31 1.52 17.89 0.19
C ASN A 31 1.14 18.54 1.53
N PHE A 32 0.70 17.74 2.50
CA PHE A 32 0.40 18.22 3.84
C PHE A 32 1.65 18.78 4.53
N GLN A 33 2.81 18.09 4.42
CA GLN A 33 4.08 18.58 4.96
C GLN A 33 4.51 19.91 4.32
N LEU A 34 4.43 20.00 2.99
CA LEU A 34 4.76 21.24 2.26
C LEU A 34 3.83 22.40 2.64
N ALA A 35 2.52 22.14 2.75
CA ALA A 35 1.55 23.13 3.20
C ALA A 35 1.81 23.60 4.64
N SER A 36 2.20 22.67 5.52
CA SER A 36 2.53 22.98 6.92
C SER A 36 3.80 23.83 7.06
N HIS A 37 4.78 23.66 6.16
CA HIS A 37 6.02 24.45 6.17
C HIS A 37 5.86 25.85 5.57
N ASN A 38 5.00 26.03 4.58
CA ASN A 38 4.83 27.30 3.85
C ASN A 38 3.86 28.28 4.54
N GLN A 39 3.80 28.31 5.88
CA GLN A 39 2.81 29.02 6.73
C GLN A 39 2.42 30.43 6.25
N ASN A 40 1.49 30.51 5.29
CA ASN A 40 0.81 31.73 4.89
C ASN A 40 -0.64 31.50 4.44
N ASN A 41 -1.19 30.28 4.54
CA ASN A 41 -2.60 30.05 4.25
C ASN A 41 -3.18 28.90 5.08
N ILE A 42 -3.98 29.26 6.09
CA ILE A 42 -5.38 28.86 6.41
C ILE A 42 -5.86 27.42 6.07
N VAL A 43 -5.01 26.47 5.69
CA VAL A 43 -5.38 25.05 5.68
C VAL A 43 -5.20 24.55 7.11
N SER A 44 -6.25 24.85 7.87
CA SER A 44 -6.40 24.64 9.30
C SER A 44 -5.88 23.27 9.75
N ALA A 45 -5.32 23.26 10.95
CA ALA A 45 -4.92 22.06 11.68
C ALA A 45 -6.03 20.99 11.80
N GLY A 46 -7.29 21.29 11.42
CA GLY A 46 -8.41 20.36 11.35
C GLY A 46 -8.54 19.53 10.05
N LEU A 47 -7.72 19.77 9.02
CA LEU A 47 -7.76 19.03 7.75
C LEU A 47 -6.57 18.08 7.52
N LYS A 48 -5.83 17.72 8.57
CA LYS A 48 -4.75 16.73 8.42
C LYS A 48 -5.34 15.43 7.86
N PRO A 49 -4.93 14.98 6.67
CA PRO A 49 -5.47 13.78 6.09
C PRO A 49 -5.16 12.57 6.98
N VAL A 50 -6.16 11.73 7.20
CA VAL A 50 -5.96 10.46 7.89
C VAL A 50 -5.23 9.53 6.94
N ASN A 51 -3.93 9.37 7.16
CA ASN A 51 -3.13 8.39 6.43
C ASN A 51 -3.43 6.99 6.99
N LYS A 52 -4.23 6.21 6.25
CA LYS A 52 -4.61 4.84 6.64
C LYS A 52 -3.54 3.83 6.28
N LEU A 53 -2.59 4.18 5.42
CA LEU A 53 -1.53 3.29 4.97
C LEU A 53 -0.72 2.72 6.14
N LYS A 54 -0.30 3.56 7.10
CA LYS A 54 0.47 3.07 8.27
C LYS A 54 -0.31 2.07 9.11
N LYS A 55 -1.60 2.33 9.35
CA LYS A 55 -2.48 1.42 10.09
C LYS A 55 -2.67 0.11 9.33
N THR A 56 -2.92 0.19 8.03
CA THR A 56 -3.09 -0.97 7.15
C THR A 56 -1.83 -1.85 7.17
N LEU A 57 -0.65 -1.26 7.01
CA LEU A 57 0.63 -2.00 7.05
C LEU A 57 0.87 -2.71 8.38
N ALA A 58 0.38 -2.17 9.50
CA ALA A 58 0.51 -2.79 10.81
C ALA A 58 -0.40 -4.02 10.99
N LEU A 59 -1.46 -4.14 10.18
CA LEU A 59 -2.40 -5.27 10.21
C LEU A 59 -2.01 -6.41 9.26
N LEU A 60 -1.10 -6.15 8.31
CA LEU A 60 -0.63 -7.16 7.37
C LEU A 60 0.23 -8.21 8.05
N SER A 61 0.10 -9.45 7.59
CA SER A 61 1.10 -10.48 7.80
C SER A 61 2.50 -10.03 7.33
N GLU A 62 3.56 -10.55 7.95
CA GLU A 62 4.94 -10.12 7.67
C GLU A 62 5.31 -10.21 6.18
N HIS A 63 4.94 -11.31 5.52
CA HIS A 63 5.18 -11.53 4.10
C HIS A 63 4.44 -10.51 3.23
N SER A 64 3.17 -10.23 3.55
CA SER A 64 2.38 -9.25 2.82
C SER A 64 2.90 -7.84 3.02
N LYS A 65 3.24 -7.48 4.27
CA LYS A 65 3.87 -6.19 4.57
C LYS A 65 5.14 -5.98 3.78
N LEU A 66 6.04 -6.97 3.77
CA LEU A 66 7.28 -6.93 3.01
C LEU A 66 7.03 -6.69 1.52
N ILE A 67 6.09 -7.43 0.92
CA ILE A 67 5.73 -7.26 -0.49
C ILE A 67 5.16 -5.86 -0.74
N ILE A 68 4.22 -5.37 0.08
CA ILE A 68 3.64 -4.05 -0.09
C ILE A 68 4.72 -2.96 -0.03
N GLU A 69 5.62 -3.05 0.95
CA GLU A 69 6.71 -2.10 1.12
C GLU A 69 7.67 -2.11 -0.07
N LYS A 70 8.08 -3.29 -0.54
CA LYS A 70 9.07 -3.42 -1.62
C LYS A 70 8.49 -3.12 -3.00
N ASP A 71 7.32 -3.65 -3.33
CA ASP A 71 6.74 -3.53 -4.67
C ASP A 71 6.05 -2.19 -4.93
N PHE A 72 5.43 -1.60 -3.89
CA PHE A 72 4.54 -0.46 -4.05
C PHE A 72 5.11 0.82 -3.45
N LEU A 73 5.70 0.76 -2.26
CA LEU A 73 6.24 1.95 -1.59
C LEU A 73 7.67 2.27 -2.05
N ASN A 74 8.48 1.24 -2.30
CA ASN A 74 9.89 1.34 -2.70
C ASN A 74 10.08 1.05 -4.19
N LYS A 75 9.29 1.69 -5.05
CA LYS A 75 9.25 1.46 -6.51
C LYS A 75 10.61 1.58 -7.24
N TYR A 76 11.62 2.20 -6.63
CA TYR A 76 12.99 2.35 -7.16
C TYR A 76 14.02 1.40 -6.52
N GLY A 77 13.60 0.47 -5.67
CA GLY A 77 14.49 -0.53 -5.05
C GLY A 77 14.91 -1.65 -6.02
N ASP A 78 15.96 -2.38 -5.64
CA ASP A 78 16.42 -3.55 -6.41
C ASP A 78 15.30 -4.59 -6.52
N LYS A 79 14.84 -4.85 -7.74
CA LYS A 79 13.77 -5.83 -8.03
C LYS A 79 14.18 -7.27 -7.75
N ARG A 80 15.48 -7.53 -7.54
CA ARG A 80 16.01 -8.86 -7.21
C ARG A 80 15.79 -9.26 -5.76
N TRP A 81 15.29 -8.35 -4.91
CA TRP A 81 14.96 -8.65 -3.51
C TRP A 81 14.05 -9.88 -3.37
N MET A 82 13.23 -10.15 -4.38
CA MET A 82 12.32 -11.30 -4.41
C MET A 82 13.04 -12.62 -4.71
N ASP A 83 14.10 -12.59 -5.53
CA ASP A 83 14.85 -13.78 -5.94
C ASP A 83 15.67 -14.34 -4.76
N ASP A 84 16.08 -13.47 -3.84
CA ASP A 84 16.82 -13.84 -2.62
C ASP A 84 15.93 -14.51 -1.55
N LEU A 85 14.61 -14.27 -1.60
CA LEU A 85 13.67 -14.67 -0.54
C LEU A 85 12.64 -15.71 -0.98
N PHE A 86 12.35 -15.80 -2.28
CA PHE A 86 11.26 -16.61 -2.79
C PHE A 86 11.62 -17.27 -4.12
N SER A 87 11.06 -18.47 -4.34
CA SER A 87 10.90 -18.95 -5.71
C SER A 87 9.91 -18.05 -6.46
N LYS A 88 10.08 -17.92 -7.77
CA LYS A 88 9.20 -17.10 -8.63
C LYS A 88 7.71 -17.42 -8.46
N ALA A 89 7.35 -18.71 -8.45
CA ALA A 89 5.95 -19.14 -8.28
C ALA A 89 5.41 -18.79 -6.89
N THR A 90 6.23 -18.98 -5.85
CA THR A 90 5.91 -18.64 -4.47
C THR A 90 5.70 -17.14 -4.30
N TYR A 91 6.57 -16.32 -4.90
CA TYR A 91 6.46 -14.87 -4.89
C TYR A 91 5.13 -14.38 -5.47
N TYR A 92 4.75 -14.82 -6.68
CA TYR A 92 3.49 -14.37 -7.29
C TYR A 92 2.26 -14.80 -6.47
N LYS A 93 2.31 -15.98 -5.85
CA LYS A 93 1.25 -16.42 -4.93
C LYS A 93 1.16 -15.52 -3.70
N TYR A 94 2.29 -15.21 -3.05
CA TYR A 94 2.30 -14.30 -1.90
C TYR A 94 1.91 -12.88 -2.29
N LYS A 95 2.32 -12.41 -3.47
CA LYS A 95 1.96 -11.09 -3.99
C LYS A 95 0.46 -10.92 -4.18
N ASN A 96 -0.20 -11.93 -4.75
CA ASN A 96 -1.66 -11.91 -4.87
C ASN A 96 -2.34 -11.89 -3.49
N ASN A 97 -1.85 -12.68 -2.53
CA ASN A 97 -2.39 -12.66 -1.18
C ASN A 97 -2.17 -11.30 -0.49
N ALA A 98 -0.98 -10.71 -0.65
CA ALA A 98 -0.62 -9.42 -0.08
C ALA A 98 -1.53 -8.30 -0.60
N VAL A 99 -1.82 -8.31 -1.89
CA VAL A 99 -2.75 -7.36 -2.52
C VAL A 99 -4.16 -7.52 -1.97
N GLU A 100 -4.67 -8.75 -1.83
CA GLU A 100 -6.00 -9.00 -1.28
C GLU A 100 -6.10 -8.61 0.19
N GLU A 101 -5.10 -8.98 0.98
CA GLU A 101 -5.01 -8.67 2.41
C GLU A 101 -4.94 -7.14 2.63
N PHE A 102 -4.12 -6.45 1.84
CA PHE A 102 -4.03 -4.98 1.87
C PHE A 102 -5.37 -4.33 1.57
N LEU A 103 -6.03 -4.72 0.48
CA LEU A 103 -7.32 -4.12 0.10
C LEU A 103 -8.38 -4.39 1.16
N TYR A 104 -8.38 -5.58 1.77
CA TYR A 104 -9.31 -5.90 2.84
C TYR A 104 -9.12 -4.96 4.04
N PHE A 105 -7.90 -4.86 4.58
CA PHE A 105 -7.67 -4.02 5.75
C PHE A 105 -7.83 -2.53 5.46
N TYR A 106 -7.36 -2.03 4.31
CA TYR A 106 -7.45 -0.61 3.98
C TYR A 106 -8.91 -0.11 3.85
N LEU A 107 -9.80 -0.96 3.33
CA LEU A 107 -11.19 -0.60 3.08
C LEU A 107 -12.12 -0.89 4.28
N ASN A 108 -11.77 -1.83 5.15
CA ASN A 108 -12.67 -2.31 6.20
C ASN A 108 -12.19 -2.02 7.64
N GLN A 109 -11.00 -1.45 7.85
CA GLN A 109 -10.43 -1.12 9.17
C GLN A 109 -9.92 0.33 9.22
#